data_AF-A0A9W9IEZ3-F1
#
_entry.id   AF-A0A9W9IEZ3-F1
#
_cell.length_a   1.000
_cell.length_b   1.000
_cell.length_c   1.000
_cell.angle_alpha   90.00
_cell.angle_beta   90.00
_cell.angle_gamma   90.00
#
_symmetry.space_group_name_H-M   'P 1'
#
loop_
_entity.id
_entity.type
_entity.pdbx_description
1 polymer ?
#
loop_
_entity_poly.entity_id
_entity_poly.type
_entity_poly.pdbx_seq_one_letter_code
_entity_poly.pdbx_strand_id
1 'polypeptide(L)'
;MDLATDTTLKFTDQNVQDASDLAEFGHDQSLQRKFNIWSMLALAFCVLGTWSTFAQDLTDGFINGGPVSILWGLALVTFCNTCVAISLGEICSSMPTALGQAYWIFRLWDSPLGRFVSYMCAWINVFGWWTLAASQVAFMTNFILGMKVMFNVNWTRKPLSELYTASVYRPIVGYD
;
A
#
# COMPACT_ATOMS: atom_id res chain seq x y z
N MET A 1 -11.69 -9.21 -45.39
CA MET A 1 -12.02 -8.33 -44.25
C MET A 1 -11.37 -8.95 -43.05
N ASP A 2 -10.09 -8.66 -42.94
CA ASP A 2 -9.08 -9.42 -42.22
C ASP A 2 -8.97 -8.90 -40.79
N LEU A 3 -9.68 -9.57 -39.88
CA LEU A 3 -9.84 -9.19 -38.48
C LEU A 3 -8.90 -9.97 -37.53
N ALA A 4 -7.91 -10.69 -38.08
CA ALA A 4 -7.00 -11.56 -37.32
C ALA A 4 -5.56 -11.04 -37.23
N THR A 5 -5.19 -10.03 -38.01
CA THR A 5 -3.79 -9.55 -38.11
C THR A 5 -3.46 -8.41 -37.14
N ASP A 6 -4.47 -7.72 -36.60
CA ASP A 6 -4.27 -6.55 -35.73
C ASP A 6 -3.90 -6.90 -34.28
N THR A 7 -4.23 -8.13 -33.84
CA THR A 7 -3.90 -8.61 -32.48
C THR A 7 -2.44 -9.05 -32.34
N THR A 8 -1.78 -9.39 -33.44
CA THR A 8 -0.37 -9.84 -33.49
C THR A 8 0.64 -8.72 -33.73
N LEU A 9 0.19 -7.51 -34.09
CA LEU A 9 1.07 -6.42 -34.55
C LEU A 9 1.54 -5.42 -33.48
N LYS A 10 1.26 -5.63 -32.19
CA LYS A 10 1.75 -4.73 -31.10
C LYS A 10 2.74 -5.34 -30.09
N PHE A 11 2.84 -6.67 -30.02
CA PHE A 11 3.69 -7.32 -29.00
C PHE A 11 5.20 -7.25 -29.30
N THR A 12 5.58 -7.12 -30.58
CA THR A 12 7.00 -7.06 -30.99
C THR A 12 7.60 -5.66 -30.81
N ASP A 13 6.83 -4.59 -31.08
CA ASP A 13 7.30 -3.20 -30.95
C ASP A 13 7.55 -2.80 -29.49
N GLN A 14 6.64 -3.16 -28.57
CA GLN A 14 6.78 -2.80 -27.15
C GLN A 14 7.99 -3.45 -26.47
N ASN A 15 8.34 -4.70 -26.81
CA ASN A 15 9.54 -5.32 -26.24
C ASN A 15 10.82 -4.65 -26.73
N VAL A 16 10.84 -4.10 -27.95
CA VAL A 16 11.99 -3.38 -28.50
C VAL A 16 12.08 -1.97 -27.90
N GLN A 17 10.94 -1.31 -27.68
CA GLN A 17 10.85 -0.02 -26.98
C GLN A 17 11.26 -0.12 -25.51
N ASP A 18 10.75 -1.13 -24.78
CA ASP A 18 11.16 -1.39 -23.40
C ASP A 18 12.66 -1.71 -23.32
N ALA A 19 13.19 -2.52 -24.26
CA ALA A 19 14.62 -2.82 -24.34
C ALA A 19 15.46 -1.57 -24.62
N SER A 20 15.00 -0.66 -25.49
CA SER A 20 15.69 0.60 -25.76
C SER A 20 15.65 1.56 -24.58
N ASP A 21 14.53 1.63 -23.86
CA ASP A 21 14.38 2.47 -22.67
C ASP A 21 15.25 1.94 -21.51
N LEU A 22 15.29 0.62 -21.32
CA LEU A 22 16.18 -0.04 -20.35
C LEU A 22 17.66 0.15 -20.71
N ALA A 23 18.01 0.07 -22.00
CA ALA A 23 19.35 0.34 -22.49
C ALA A 23 19.76 1.81 -22.30
N GLU A 24 18.83 2.76 -22.42
CA GLU A 24 19.05 4.18 -22.12
C GLU A 24 19.35 4.41 -20.62
N PHE A 25 18.78 3.59 -19.74
CA PHE A 25 19.12 3.56 -18.31
C PHE A 25 20.32 2.67 -17.97
N GLY A 26 21.04 2.13 -18.96
CA GLY A 26 22.26 1.33 -18.79
C GLY A 26 22.02 -0.08 -18.21
N HIS A 27 20.79 -0.59 -18.27
CA HIS A 27 20.42 -1.91 -17.74
C HIS A 27 20.07 -2.87 -18.88
N ASP A 28 20.65 -4.08 -18.85
CA ASP A 28 20.29 -5.16 -19.77
C ASP A 28 18.95 -5.77 -19.34
N GLN A 29 18.04 -6.02 -20.29
CA GLN A 29 16.68 -6.50 -20.02
C GLN A 29 16.71 -7.99 -19.62
N SER A 30 17.10 -8.25 -18.38
CA SER A 30 17.27 -9.60 -17.82
C SER A 30 15.96 -10.26 -17.36
N LEU A 31 14.89 -9.49 -17.13
CA LEU A 31 13.59 -10.02 -16.72
C LEU A 31 12.65 -10.21 -17.92
N GLN A 32 12.18 -11.45 -18.12
CA GLN A 32 11.11 -11.74 -19.08
C GLN A 32 9.74 -11.29 -18.55
N ARG A 33 8.94 -10.64 -19.40
CA ARG A 33 7.59 -10.16 -19.06
C ARG A 33 6.64 -11.33 -18.81
N LYS A 34 6.44 -11.70 -17.54
CA LYS A 34 5.52 -12.78 -17.13
C LYS A 34 4.14 -12.30 -16.69
N PHE A 35 3.95 -11.00 -16.49
CA PHE A 35 2.72 -10.46 -15.94
C PHE A 35 1.87 -9.78 -17.02
N ASN A 36 0.62 -10.25 -17.13
CA ASN A 36 -0.42 -9.62 -17.94
C ASN A 36 -1.06 -8.44 -17.17
N ILE A 37 -1.68 -7.49 -17.85
CA ILE A 37 -2.36 -6.32 -17.26
C ILE A 37 -3.38 -6.74 -16.20
N TRP A 38 -4.15 -7.79 -16.46
CA TRP A 38 -5.09 -8.36 -15.49
C TRP A 38 -4.39 -8.94 -14.25
N SER A 39 -3.23 -9.55 -14.43
CA SER A 39 -2.43 -10.08 -13.32
C SER A 39 -1.79 -8.95 -12.50
N MET A 40 -1.38 -7.85 -13.15
CA MET A 40 -0.85 -6.67 -12.48
C MET A 40 -1.92 -5.93 -11.68
N LEU A 41 -3.12 -5.81 -12.22
CA LEU A 41 -4.26 -5.22 -11.51
C LEU A 41 -4.66 -6.08 -10.30
N ALA A 42 -4.73 -7.40 -10.46
CA ALA A 42 -5.01 -8.31 -9.35
C ALA A 42 -3.92 -8.24 -8.26
N LEU A 43 -2.65 -8.16 -8.65
CA LEU A 43 -1.54 -7.98 -7.73
C LEU A 43 -1.65 -6.65 -6.96
N ALA A 44 -1.94 -5.55 -7.65
CA ALA A 44 -2.12 -4.24 -7.02
C ALA A 44 -3.29 -4.24 -6.03
N PHE A 45 -4.43 -4.83 -6.40
CA PHE A 45 -5.59 -4.96 -5.51
C PHE A 45 -5.27 -5.83 -4.27
N CYS A 46 -4.52 -6.91 -4.45
CA CYS A 46 -4.08 -7.78 -3.36
C CYS A 46 -3.14 -7.07 -2.38
N VAL A 47 -2.13 -6.35 -2.90
CA VAL A 47 -1.14 -5.61 -2.10
C VAL A 47 -1.79 -4.52 -1.26
N LEU A 48 -2.81 -3.84 -1.79
CA LEU A 48 -3.51 -2.78 -1.07
C LEU A 48 -4.49 -3.29 -0.01
N GLY A 49 -4.83 -4.59 -0.01
CA GLY A 49 -5.75 -5.16 0.97
C GLY A 49 -7.09 -4.40 1.05
N THR A 50 -7.57 -3.86 -0.09
CA THR A 50 -8.63 -2.85 -0.13
C THR A 50 -9.91 -3.28 0.57
N TRP A 51 -10.21 -4.58 0.58
CA TRP A 51 -11.41 -5.11 1.23
C TRP A 51 -11.38 -4.93 2.76
N SER A 52 -10.22 -5.14 3.40
CA SER A 52 -10.07 -5.03 4.86
C SER A 52 -10.10 -3.60 5.35
N THR A 53 -9.46 -2.69 4.61
CA THR A 53 -9.47 -1.25 4.92
C THR A 53 -10.85 -0.66 4.71
N PHE A 54 -11.53 -1.02 3.61
CA PHE A 54 -12.90 -0.57 3.35
C PHE A 54 -13.89 -0.99 4.45
N ALA A 55 -13.78 -2.21 4.99
CA ALA A 55 -14.62 -2.66 6.08
C ALA A 55 -14.37 -1.89 7.40
N GLN A 56 -13.11 -1.52 7.67
CA GLN A 56 -12.72 -0.70 8.83
C GLN A 56 -13.30 0.71 8.68
N ASP A 57 -13.02 1.37 7.56
CA ASP A 57 -13.47 2.75 7.29
C ASP A 57 -14.99 2.87 7.27
N LEU A 58 -15.71 1.85 6.79
CA LEU A 58 -17.17 1.83 6.80
C LEU A 58 -17.72 1.86 8.23
N THR A 59 -17.10 1.10 9.15
CA THR A 59 -17.50 1.06 10.57
C THR A 59 -17.27 2.42 11.23
N ASP A 60 -16.10 3.03 11.02
CA ASP A 60 -15.76 4.33 11.58
C ASP A 60 -16.60 5.46 10.96
N GLY A 61 -16.90 5.37 9.67
CA GLY A 61 -17.77 6.31 8.96
C GLY A 61 -19.19 6.32 9.48
N PHE A 62 -19.75 5.16 9.82
CA PHE A 62 -21.08 5.06 10.41
C PHE A 62 -21.16 5.72 11.79
N ILE A 63 -20.12 5.55 12.60
CA ILE A 63 -20.08 6.11 13.97
C ILE A 63 -19.90 7.63 13.94
N ASN A 64 -19.06 8.15 13.04
CA ASN A 64 -18.61 9.54 13.10
C ASN A 64 -19.32 10.50 12.12
N GLY A 65 -19.84 10.03 10.98
CA GLY A 65 -20.28 10.91 9.88
C GLY A 65 -21.69 10.63 9.33
N GLY A 66 -22.32 9.52 9.71
CA GLY A 66 -23.60 9.10 9.16
C GLY A 66 -23.54 8.72 7.66
N PRO A 67 -24.64 8.20 7.10
CA PRO A 67 -24.65 7.60 5.75
C PRO A 67 -24.40 8.61 4.63
N VAL A 68 -24.75 9.88 4.82
CA VAL A 68 -24.56 10.93 3.80
C VAL A 68 -23.07 11.30 3.64
N SER A 69 -22.32 11.33 4.74
CA SER A 69 -20.88 11.62 4.70
C SER A 69 -20.10 10.51 3.99
N ILE A 70 -20.51 9.25 4.16
CA ILE A 70 -19.88 8.11 3.49
C ILE A 70 -20.04 8.21 1.96
N LEU A 71 -21.24 8.54 1.47
CA LEU A 71 -21.51 8.63 0.04
C LEU A 71 -20.75 9.78 -0.63
N TRP A 72 -20.82 10.98 -0.05
CA TRP A 72 -20.14 12.15 -0.60
C TRP A 72 -18.62 12.10 -0.39
N GLY A 73 -18.18 11.54 0.73
CA GLY A 73 -16.76 11.29 1.02
C GLY A 73 -16.16 10.31 0.02
N LEU A 74 -16.82 9.18 -0.24
CA LEU A 74 -16.35 8.20 -1.22
C LEU A 74 -16.29 8.78 -2.64
N ALA A 75 -17.31 9.57 -3.05
CA ALA A 75 -17.32 10.21 -4.36
C ALA A 75 -16.15 11.19 -4.54
N LEU A 76 -15.91 12.05 -3.53
CA LEU A 76 -14.83 13.03 -3.55
C LEU A 76 -13.45 12.36 -3.52
N VAL A 77 -13.27 11.36 -2.65
CA VAL A 77 -12.01 10.59 -2.55
C VAL A 77 -11.72 9.85 -3.84
N THR A 78 -12.72 9.23 -4.46
CA THR A 78 -12.56 8.53 -5.74
C THR A 78 -12.09 9.50 -6.83
N PHE A 79 -12.74 10.66 -6.96
CA PHE A 79 -12.37 11.66 -7.95
C PHE A 79 -10.93 12.14 -7.76
N CYS A 80 -10.56 12.52 -6.53
CA CYS A 80 -9.21 12.96 -6.20
C CYS A 80 -8.17 11.86 -6.47
N ASN A 81 -8.45 10.62 -6.07
CA ASN A 81 -7.56 9.49 -6.28
C ASN A 81 -7.38 9.16 -7.77
N THR A 82 -8.43 9.29 -8.59
CA THR A 82 -8.31 9.12 -10.05
C THR A 82 -7.40 10.19 -10.67
N CYS A 83 -7.52 11.46 -10.26
CA CYS A 83 -6.63 12.51 -10.74
C CYS A 83 -5.16 12.22 -10.40
N VAL A 84 -4.89 11.78 -9.16
CA VAL A 84 -3.54 11.38 -8.72
C VAL A 84 -3.05 10.16 -9.52
N ALA A 85 -3.90 9.16 -9.73
CA ALA A 85 -3.54 7.96 -10.49
C ALA A 85 -3.19 8.26 -11.94
N ILE A 86 -3.91 9.19 -12.60
CA ILE A 86 -3.60 9.62 -13.96
C ILE A 86 -2.23 10.32 -14.02
N SER A 87 -1.99 11.27 -13.11
CA SER A 87 -0.70 11.98 -13.06
C SER A 87 0.48 11.04 -12.76
N LEU A 88 0.30 10.08 -11.86
CA LEU A 88 1.31 9.06 -11.58
C LEU A 88 1.53 8.14 -12.78
N GLY A 89 0.47 7.82 -13.53
CA GLY A 89 0.52 7.03 -14.74
C GLY A 89 1.38 7.67 -15.83
N GLU A 90 1.30 8.99 -16.01
CA GLU A 90 2.13 9.74 -16.97
C GLU A 90 3.63 9.66 -16.60
N ILE A 91 3.95 9.74 -15.30
CA ILE A 91 5.33 9.63 -14.82
C ILE A 91 5.83 8.18 -14.94
N CYS A 92 5.01 7.19 -14.58
CA CYS A 92 5.33 5.77 -14.74
C CYS A 92 5.61 5.39 -16.20
N SER A 93 4.86 5.96 -17.15
CA SER A 93 5.03 5.68 -18.58
C SER A 93 6.28 6.32 -19.17
N SER A 94 6.75 7.44 -18.62
CA SER A 94 7.96 8.13 -19.11
C SER A 94 9.24 7.61 -18.46
N MET A 95 9.16 6.99 -17.27
CA MET A 95 10.31 6.49 -16.53
C MET A 95 9.99 5.14 -15.85
N PRO A 96 9.94 4.03 -16.62
CA PRO A 96 9.66 2.69 -16.11
C PRO A 96 10.88 2.12 -15.37
N THR A 97 11.19 2.68 -14.19
CA THR A 97 12.34 2.27 -13.37
C THR A 97 11.91 1.49 -12.13
N ALA A 98 12.66 0.45 -11.78
CA ALA A 98 12.36 -0.44 -10.65
C ALA A 98 12.42 0.25 -9.27
N LEU A 99 13.02 1.44 -9.18
CA LEU A 99 13.19 2.22 -7.95
C LEU A 99 12.02 3.21 -7.71
N GLY A 100 11.10 3.34 -8.68
CA GLY A 100 9.81 4.04 -8.55
C GLY A 100 9.93 5.49 -8.08
N GLN A 101 9.14 5.85 -7.06
CA GLN A 101 9.05 7.21 -6.52
C GLN A 101 10.39 7.83 -6.10
N ALA A 102 11.32 7.04 -5.58
CA ALA A 102 12.64 7.54 -5.17
C ALA A 102 13.50 7.95 -6.39
N TYR A 103 13.32 7.26 -7.53
CA TYR A 103 14.00 7.58 -8.77
C TYR A 103 13.44 8.84 -9.43
N TRP A 104 12.12 8.98 -9.45
CA TRP A 104 11.47 10.16 -10.02
C TRP A 104 11.94 11.43 -9.31
N ILE A 105 12.03 11.41 -7.98
CA ILE A 105 12.52 12.55 -7.18
C ILE A 105 13.98 12.88 -7.47
N PHE A 106 14.83 11.86 -7.64
CA PHE A 106 16.22 12.08 -8.04
C PHE A 106 16.33 12.65 -9.46
N ARG A 107 15.46 12.23 -10.40
CA ARG A 107 15.46 12.69 -11.80
C ARG A 107 14.87 14.10 -11.96
N LEU A 108 13.88 14.46 -11.14
CA LEU A 108 13.22 15.78 -11.14
C LEU A 108 14.07 16.87 -10.47
N TRP A 109 15.08 16.51 -9.68
CA TRP A 109 15.90 17.45 -8.90
C TRP A 109 17.39 17.33 -9.23
N ASP A 110 17.87 18.10 -10.22
CA ASP A 110 19.27 18.10 -10.72
C ASP A 110 20.31 18.70 -9.74
N SER A 111 19.86 19.30 -8.63
CA SER A 111 20.78 19.87 -7.63
C SER A 111 21.43 18.77 -6.76
N PRO A 112 22.63 18.99 -6.18
CA PRO A 112 23.31 18.04 -5.29
C PRO A 112 22.47 17.60 -4.07
N LEU A 113 21.43 18.35 -3.72
CA LEU A 113 20.45 17.98 -2.68
C LEU A 113 19.44 16.92 -3.15
N GLY A 114 19.30 16.67 -4.45
CA GLY A 114 18.33 15.71 -5.02
C GLY A 114 18.54 14.28 -4.51
N ARG A 115 19.80 13.86 -4.31
CA ARG A 115 20.11 12.57 -3.66
C ARG A 115 19.62 12.52 -2.22
N PHE A 116 19.84 13.59 -1.45
CA PHE A 116 19.41 13.65 -0.06
C PHE A 116 17.87 13.62 0.05
N VAL A 117 17.16 14.37 -0.79
CA VAL A 117 15.69 14.39 -0.80
C VAL A 117 15.12 13.04 -1.22
N SER A 118 15.72 12.36 -2.22
CA SER A 118 15.33 10.99 -2.60
C SER A 118 15.53 10.00 -1.44
N TYR A 119 16.67 10.07 -0.73
CA TYR A 119 16.89 9.25 0.47
C TYR A 119 15.86 9.55 1.57
N MET A 120 15.55 10.82 1.83
CA MET A 120 14.54 11.19 2.82
C MET A 120 13.15 10.69 2.43
N CYS A 121 12.76 10.80 1.15
CA CYS A 121 11.50 10.23 0.66
C CYS A 121 11.45 8.71 0.85
N ALA A 122 12.53 8.00 0.51
CA ALA A 122 12.61 6.56 0.70
C ALA A 122 12.47 6.18 2.18
N TRP A 123 13.14 6.90 3.09
CA TRP A 123 13.02 6.70 4.53
C TRP A 123 11.59 6.96 5.03
N ILE A 124 10.95 8.06 4.61
CA ILE A 124 9.56 8.37 4.98
C ILE A 124 8.61 7.26 4.51
N ASN A 125 8.81 6.74 3.29
CA ASN A 125 8.01 5.64 2.78
C ASN A 125 8.19 4.35 3.62
N VAL A 126 9.43 4.03 4.02
CA VAL A 126 9.70 2.89 4.92
C VAL A 126 9.00 3.06 6.27
N PHE A 127 9.10 4.24 6.87
CA PHE A 127 8.38 4.55 8.12
C PHE A 127 6.87 4.44 7.94
N GLY A 128 6.32 4.91 6.82
CA GLY A 128 4.92 4.74 6.46
C GLY A 128 4.50 3.27 6.48
N TRP A 129 5.26 2.40 5.80
CA TRP A 129 5.01 0.97 5.80
C TRP A 129 5.07 0.33 7.19
N TRP A 130 6.02 0.74 8.04
CA TRP A 130 6.09 0.27 9.42
C TRP A 130 4.90 0.72 10.26
N THR A 131 4.50 2.00 10.16
CA THR A 131 3.35 2.52 10.91
C THR A 131 2.05 1.88 10.43
N LEU A 132 1.90 1.64 9.12
CA LEU A 132 0.74 0.93 8.57
C LEU A 132 0.65 -0.50 9.11
N ALA A 133 1.76 -1.24 9.13
CA ALA A 133 1.82 -2.58 9.69
C ALA A 133 1.49 -2.59 11.20
N ALA A 134 2.06 -1.66 11.96
CA ALA A 134 1.80 -1.52 13.39
C ALA A 134 0.32 -1.23 13.69
N SER A 135 -0.30 -0.32 12.92
CA SER A 135 -1.73 -0.01 13.02
C SER A 135 -2.60 -1.23 12.75
N GLN A 136 -2.32 -2.01 11.68
CA GLN A 136 -3.07 -3.23 11.38
C GLN A 136 -2.98 -4.25 12.52
N VAL A 137 -1.81 -4.45 13.13
CA VAL A 137 -1.65 -5.35 14.29
C VAL A 137 -2.46 -4.85 15.49
N ALA A 138 -2.49 -3.53 15.73
CA ALA A 138 -3.29 -2.94 16.80
C ALA A 138 -4.81 -3.15 16.56
N PHE A 139 -5.28 -2.98 15.32
CA PHE A 139 -6.67 -3.26 14.97
C PHE A 139 -7.04 -4.73 15.16
N MET A 140 -6.21 -5.66 14.68
CA MET A 140 -6.42 -7.11 14.89
C MET A 140 -6.47 -7.47 16.38
N THR A 141 -5.59 -6.87 17.19
CA THR A 141 -5.60 -7.06 18.64
C THR A 141 -6.90 -6.59 19.27
N ASN A 142 -7.41 -5.43 18.87
CA ASN A 142 -8.71 -4.92 19.36
C ASN A 142 -9.88 -5.82 18.95
N PHE A 143 -9.84 -6.39 17.74
CA PHE A 143 -10.86 -7.32 17.27
C PHE A 143 -10.88 -8.60 18.12
N ILE A 144 -9.71 -9.19 18.40
CA ILE A 144 -9.57 -10.37 19.27
C ILE A 144 -10.02 -10.06 20.70
N LEU A 145 -9.67 -8.88 21.21
CA LEU A 145 -10.11 -8.42 22.53
C LEU A 145 -11.63 -8.27 22.60
N GLY A 146 -12.25 -7.73 21.57
CA GLY A 146 -13.70 -7.62 21.42
C GLY A 146 -14.37 -8.99 21.48
N MET A 147 -13.85 -9.98 20.75
CA MET A 147 -14.36 -11.36 20.81
C MET A 147 -14.25 -11.96 22.21
N LYS A 148 -13.12 -11.76 22.92
CA LYS A 148 -12.95 -12.27 24.28
C LYS A 148 -13.95 -11.69 25.28
N VAL A 149 -14.26 -10.40 25.17
CA VAL A 149 -15.27 -9.74 26.01
C VAL A 149 -16.67 -10.32 25.77
N MET A 150 -16.99 -10.70 24.53
CA MET A 150 -18.28 -11.35 24.22
C MET A 150 -18.42 -12.73 24.88
N PHE A 151 -17.34 -13.51 25.01
CA PHE A 151 -17.38 -14.84 25.64
C PHE A 151 -17.21 -14.80 27.17
N ASN A 152 -16.66 -13.73 27.75
CA ASN A 152 -16.53 -13.54 29.19
C ASN A 152 -16.91 -12.09 29.56
N VAL A 153 -18.20 -11.88 29.86
CA VAL A 153 -18.76 -10.55 30.16
C VAL A 153 -18.11 -9.85 31.37
N ASN A 154 -17.52 -10.61 32.30
CA ASN A 154 -16.83 -10.09 33.50
C ASN A 154 -15.36 -9.75 33.26
N TRP A 155 -14.87 -9.81 32.01
CA TRP A 155 -13.48 -9.51 31.69
C TRP A 155 -13.28 -8.01 31.45
N THR A 156 -12.80 -7.29 32.46
CA THR A 156 -12.42 -5.87 32.33
C THR A 156 -11.16 -5.74 31.47
N ARG A 157 -11.25 -4.98 30.37
CA ARG A 157 -10.09 -4.62 29.54
C ARG A 157 -9.11 -3.81 30.39
N LYS A 158 -7.98 -4.41 30.77
CA LYS A 158 -6.92 -3.69 31.49
C LYS A 158 -6.09 -2.87 30.50
N PRO A 159 -5.79 -1.60 30.80
CA PRO A 159 -4.88 -0.80 29.98
C PRO A 159 -3.47 -1.42 29.97
N LEU A 160 -2.72 -1.20 28.88
CA LEU A 160 -1.37 -1.76 28.69
C LEU A 160 -0.40 -1.44 29.84
N SER A 161 -0.57 -0.29 30.50
CA SER A 161 0.18 0.09 31.71
C SER A 161 -0.03 -0.89 32.87
N GLU A 162 -1.24 -1.41 33.06
CA GLU A 162 -1.55 -2.37 34.12
C GLU A 162 -1.07 -3.79 33.81
N LEU A 163 -1.02 -4.17 32.52
CA LEU A 163 -0.53 -5.49 32.11
C LEU A 163 0.99 -5.59 32.21
N TYR A 164 1.71 -4.53 31.88
CA TYR A 164 3.17 -4.47 32.05
C TYR A 164 3.55 -4.49 33.53
N THR A 165 2.79 -3.77 34.37
CA THR A 165 2.94 -3.84 35.82
C THR A 165 2.62 -5.26 36.32
N ALA A 166 1.55 -5.91 35.84
CA ALA A 166 1.20 -7.27 36.24
C ALA A 166 2.20 -8.35 35.77
N SER A 167 2.94 -8.15 34.67
CA SER A 167 4.00 -9.06 34.23
C SER A 167 5.31 -8.85 35.00
N VAL A 168 5.63 -7.59 35.34
CA VAL A 168 6.82 -7.25 36.13
C VAL A 168 6.65 -7.60 37.62
N TYR A 169 5.41 -7.54 38.13
CA TYR A 169 5.09 -7.82 39.53
C TYR A 169 4.54 -9.22 39.80
N ARG A 170 4.65 -10.20 38.89
CA ARG A 170 4.33 -11.60 39.25
C ARG A 170 5.39 -12.10 40.24
N PRO A 171 5.06 -12.31 41.53
CA PRO A 171 5.97 -13.02 42.40
C PRO A 171 5.92 -14.49 41.98
N ILE A 172 7.11 -15.10 41.93
CA ILE A 172 7.42 -16.53 41.87
C ILE A 172 6.79 -17.29 43.06
N VAL A 173 5.47 -17.30 43.17
CA VAL A 173 4.77 -18.15 44.14
C VAL A 173 4.59 -19.52 43.49
N GLY A 174 5.38 -20.47 43.97
CA GLY A 174 5.33 -21.87 43.60
C GLY A 174 3.93 -22.46 43.80
N TYR A 175 3.57 -23.35 42.89
CA TYR A 175 2.45 -24.26 43.07
C TYR A 175 2.98 -25.43 43.93
N ASP A 176 2.53 -25.50 45.18
CA ASP A 176 2.39 -26.77 45.90
C ASP A 176 1.07 -27.45 45.48
#